data_AF-A0A964KVD5-F1
#
_entry.id   AF-A0A964KVD5-F1
#
_cell.length_a   1.000
_cell.length_b   1.000
_cell.length_c   1.000
_cell.angle_alpha   90.00
_cell.angle_beta   90.00
_cell.angle_gamma   90.00
#
_symmetry.space_group_name_H-M   'P 1'
#
loop_
_entity.id
_entity.type
_entity.pdbx_description
1 polymer ?
#
loop_
_entity_poly.entity_id
_entity_poly.type
_entity_poly.pdbx_seq_one_letter_code
_entity_poly.pdbx_strand_id
1 'polypeptide(L)'
;MKNLLWAVLIAAAVALVPFALMAMMGQTGMRAGQAGPMHYAMPGGPPSNATAIPIPTAAAAAATGGSGTPDGKALATSLGCAACHSTTGTAGVGPSWKGLAGSKVELADGSSVTADDAFLKESIVSPNAKIVKGFAPSLMPATFATLPEAQITALIEYLKTLK
;
A
#
# COMPACT_ATOMS: atom_id res chain seq x y z
N MET A 1 40.12 25.03 17.96
CA MET A 1 40.68 25.11 19.32
C MET A 1 39.52 25.52 20.23
N LYS A 2 38.76 24.58 20.81
CA LYS A 2 38.99 23.84 22.07
C LYS A 2 38.08 24.42 23.16
N ASN A 3 36.94 23.78 23.37
CA ASN A 3 36.00 23.96 24.48
C ASN A 3 34.83 22.98 24.22
N LEU A 4 34.92 21.67 24.46
CA LEU A 4 35.41 20.93 25.64
C LEU A 4 34.73 21.35 26.94
N LEU A 5 33.47 20.96 27.12
CA LEU A 5 32.82 20.75 28.41
C LEU A 5 31.39 20.30 28.10
N TRP A 6 31.09 19.01 28.23
CA TRP A 6 29.78 18.39 28.56
C TRP A 6 29.98 16.87 28.41
N ALA A 7 30.68 16.28 29.38
CA ALA A 7 30.87 14.84 29.52
C ALA A 7 30.57 14.44 30.96
N VAL A 8 29.38 13.89 31.20
CA VAL A 8 28.98 13.07 32.36
C VAL A 8 27.86 12.15 31.82
N LEU A 9 28.13 10.93 31.31
CA LEU A 9 28.36 9.66 32.02
C LEU A 9 27.38 9.35 33.16
N ILE A 10 26.26 8.67 32.86
CA ILE A 10 25.59 7.65 33.71
C ILE A 10 24.91 6.66 32.73
N ALA A 11 25.52 5.52 32.39
CA ALA A 11 25.56 4.25 33.13
C ALA A 11 24.20 3.49 33.16
N ALA A 12 24.15 2.47 32.30
CA ALA A 12 23.42 1.20 32.33
C ALA A 12 22.37 0.92 33.42
N ALA A 13 21.19 0.46 32.97
CA ALA A 13 20.38 -0.53 33.68
C ALA A 13 19.60 -1.40 32.67
N VAL A 14 20.26 -2.47 32.22
CA VAL A 14 19.62 -3.63 31.58
C VAL A 14 18.95 -4.42 32.70
N ALA A 15 17.62 -4.34 32.79
CA ALA A 15 16.84 -5.20 33.68
C ALA A 15 16.18 -6.32 32.87
N LEU A 16 16.78 -7.49 33.02
CA LEU A 16 16.29 -8.80 32.60
C LEU A 16 14.94 -9.09 33.28
N VAL A 17 13.90 -9.32 32.49
CA VAL A 17 12.69 -10.00 32.97
C VAL A 17 12.78 -11.47 32.53
N PRO A 18 12.77 -12.44 33.47
CA PRO A 18 12.98 -13.84 33.15
C PRO A 18 11.76 -14.44 32.45
N PHE A 19 12.04 -15.03 31.29
CA PHE A 19 11.16 -15.89 30.52
C PHE A 19 11.20 -17.29 31.16
N ALA A 20 10.26 -17.62 32.04
CA ALA A 20 10.06 -18.99 32.47
C ALA A 20 8.63 -19.25 32.98
N LEU A 21 8.04 -20.29 32.40
CA LEU A 21 7.03 -21.17 32.97
C LEU A 21 5.55 -20.78 32.84
N MET A 22 4.95 -21.13 31.70
CA MET A 22 3.73 -21.93 31.75
C MET A 22 3.67 -22.85 30.53
N ALA A 23 3.94 -24.13 30.79
CA ALA A 23 3.81 -25.20 29.84
C ALA A 23 2.35 -25.69 29.82
N MET A 24 1.98 -26.26 28.67
CA MET A 24 0.94 -27.27 28.48
C MET A 24 -0.50 -26.85 28.75
N MET A 25 -1.29 -26.69 27.68
CA MET A 25 -2.58 -27.37 27.46
C MET A 25 -3.25 -26.81 26.19
N GLY A 26 -3.57 -27.67 25.23
CA GLY A 26 -4.57 -27.31 24.20
C GLY A 26 -4.33 -27.78 22.77
N GLN A 27 -3.64 -28.89 22.53
CA GLN A 27 -3.74 -29.58 21.23
C GLN A 27 -5.05 -30.37 21.22
N THR A 28 -6.13 -29.73 20.78
CA THR A 28 -7.41 -30.40 20.49
C THR A 28 -8.03 -29.78 19.25
N GLY A 29 -8.08 -30.57 18.17
CA GLY A 29 -9.09 -30.39 17.13
C GLY A 29 -8.61 -29.94 15.76
N MET A 30 -7.80 -30.76 15.09
CA MET A 30 -8.06 -30.96 13.67
C MET A 30 -9.45 -31.59 13.53
N ARG A 31 -10.44 -30.84 13.05
CA ARG A 31 -11.53 -31.43 12.24
C ARG A 31 -11.47 -30.84 10.85
N ALA A 32 -10.70 -31.51 10.01
CA ALA A 32 -11.03 -31.62 8.60
C ALA A 32 -12.39 -32.33 8.48
N GLY A 33 -13.23 -31.87 7.56
CA GLY A 33 -14.43 -32.59 7.14
C GLY A 33 -15.73 -32.05 7.71
N GLN A 34 -16.27 -31.03 7.03
CA GLN A 34 -17.71 -30.82 6.84
C GLN A 34 -17.93 -29.77 5.73
N ALA A 35 -17.36 -30.06 4.55
CA ALA A 35 -17.91 -29.55 3.30
C ALA A 35 -18.69 -30.72 2.69
N GLY A 36 -19.98 -30.80 3.03
CA GLY A 36 -20.89 -31.71 2.35
C GLY A 36 -21.06 -31.25 0.89
N PRO A 37 -21.16 -32.17 -0.08
CA PRO A 37 -21.44 -31.77 -1.44
C PRO A 37 -22.91 -31.38 -1.54
N MET A 38 -23.16 -30.07 -1.69
CA MET A 38 -24.44 -29.60 -2.24
C MET A 38 -24.46 -30.03 -3.72
N HIS A 39 -24.88 -31.28 -3.96
CA HIS A 39 -25.31 -31.71 -5.28
C HIS A 39 -26.61 -30.97 -5.61
N TYR A 40 -26.47 -29.75 -6.13
CA TYR A 40 -27.59 -29.08 -6.77
C TYR A 40 -27.73 -29.69 -8.16
N ALA A 41 -28.61 -30.70 -8.26
CA ALA A 41 -29.05 -31.24 -9.53
C ALA A 41 -29.81 -30.16 -10.30
N MET A 42 -29.17 -29.58 -11.31
CA MET A 42 -29.79 -28.66 -12.25
C MET A 42 -30.57 -29.49 -13.30
N PRO A 43 -31.89 -29.31 -13.46
CA PRO A 43 -32.62 -29.93 -14.56
C PRO A 43 -32.38 -29.14 -15.86
N GLY A 44 -31.85 -29.82 -16.88
CA GLY A 44 -31.96 -29.39 -18.28
C GLY A 44 -30.91 -28.39 -18.76
N GLY A 45 -29.82 -28.90 -19.35
CA GLY A 45 -29.01 -28.10 -20.26
C GLY A 45 -29.72 -27.90 -21.61
N PRO A 46 -29.58 -26.73 -22.26
CA PRO A 46 -30.16 -26.49 -23.59
C PRO A 46 -29.46 -27.34 -24.67
N PRO A 47 -30.14 -27.65 -25.80
CA PRO A 47 -29.58 -28.48 -26.87
C PRO A 47 -28.34 -27.83 -27.51
N SER A 48 -27.37 -28.67 -27.89
CA SER A 48 -26.04 -28.32 -28.42
C SER A 48 -26.03 -27.73 -29.83
N ASN A 49 -27.03 -26.92 -30.20
CA ASN A 49 -27.08 -26.25 -31.50
C ASN A 49 -27.33 -24.74 -31.38
N ALA A 50 -26.69 -24.09 -30.40
CA ALA A 50 -26.53 -22.64 -30.43
C ALA A 50 -25.33 -22.30 -31.34
N THR A 51 -25.61 -21.69 -32.49
CA THR A 51 -24.60 -21.08 -33.36
C THR A 51 -23.71 -20.16 -32.52
N ALA A 52 -22.40 -20.41 -32.51
CA ALA A 52 -21.44 -19.66 -31.72
C ALA A 52 -21.52 -18.17 -32.04
N ILE A 53 -21.92 -17.38 -31.04
CA ILE A 53 -21.66 -15.93 -31.04
C ILE A 53 -20.14 -15.80 -30.93
N PRO A 54 -19.45 -15.07 -31.84
CA PRO A 54 -18.03 -14.83 -31.65
C PRO A 54 -17.85 -13.99 -30.38
N ILE A 55 -17.37 -14.64 -29.33
CA ILE A 55 -16.81 -13.94 -28.17
C ILE A 55 -15.56 -13.24 -28.70
N PRO A 56 -15.44 -11.90 -28.62
CA PRO A 56 -14.16 -11.27 -28.89
C PRO A 56 -13.19 -11.77 -27.83
N THR A 57 -12.38 -12.77 -28.20
CA THR A 57 -11.21 -13.16 -27.43
C THR A 57 -10.30 -11.94 -27.40
N ALA A 58 -10.23 -11.28 -26.25
CA ALA A 58 -9.25 -10.24 -25.96
C ALA A 58 -7.85 -10.87 -25.93
N ALA A 59 -7.37 -11.24 -27.11
CA ALA A 59 -5.97 -11.45 -27.37
C ALA A 59 -5.40 -10.13 -27.89
N ALA A 60 -4.27 -9.72 -27.31
CA ALA A 60 -3.46 -8.57 -27.63
C ALA A 60 -3.92 -7.20 -27.09
N ALA A 61 -3.79 -7.01 -25.77
CA ALA A 61 -3.16 -5.78 -25.27
C ALA A 61 -1.66 -6.07 -25.09
N ALA A 62 -0.98 -6.31 -26.20
CA ALA A 62 0.47 -6.25 -26.23
C ALA A 62 0.86 -4.80 -25.94
N ALA A 63 1.79 -4.64 -25.00
CA ALA A 63 2.36 -3.38 -24.57
C ALA A 63 2.72 -2.48 -25.76
N THR A 64 1.86 -1.50 -26.04
CA THR A 64 2.31 -0.26 -26.66
C THR A 64 2.91 0.57 -25.55
N GLY A 65 4.25 0.63 -25.54
CA GLY A 65 4.95 1.77 -24.98
C GLY A 65 4.39 3.02 -25.66
N GLY A 66 3.39 3.63 -25.06
CA GLY A 66 2.86 4.90 -25.49
C GLY A 66 3.98 5.91 -25.37
N SER A 67 4.37 6.50 -26.49
CA SER A 67 5.37 7.58 -26.59
C SER A 67 4.92 8.90 -25.94
N GLY A 68 4.00 8.84 -24.97
CA GLY A 68 3.46 9.97 -24.23
C GLY A 68 3.68 9.78 -22.73
N THR A 69 3.83 10.90 -22.02
CA THR A 69 3.89 10.92 -20.55
C THR A 69 2.66 10.19 -19.99
N PRO A 70 2.83 9.19 -19.11
CA PRO A 70 1.70 8.50 -18.50
C PRO A 70 0.77 9.50 -17.79
N ASP A 71 -0.55 9.28 -17.87
CA ASP A 71 -1.51 10.08 -17.11
C ASP A 71 -1.53 9.61 -15.64
N GLY A 72 -1.03 10.46 -14.75
CA GLY A 72 -0.94 10.17 -13.31
C GLY A 72 -2.29 9.93 -12.64
N LYS A 73 -3.37 10.60 -13.08
CA LYS A 73 -4.71 10.39 -12.52
C LYS A 73 -5.26 9.02 -12.93
N ALA A 74 -5.07 8.65 -14.19
CA ALA A 74 -5.47 7.35 -14.69
C ALA A 74 -4.68 6.23 -13.97
N LEU A 75 -3.37 6.41 -13.79
CA LEU A 75 -2.52 5.50 -13.01
C LEU A 75 -2.97 5.37 -11.56
N ALA A 76 -3.28 6.47 -10.88
CA ALA A 76 -3.76 6.44 -9.49
C ALA A 76 -5.06 5.62 -9.34
N THR A 77 -5.88 5.57 -10.39
CA THR A 77 -7.09 4.76 -10.41
C THR A 77 -6.78 3.29 -10.72
N SER A 78 -5.99 3.02 -11.77
CA SER A 78 -5.69 1.65 -12.20
C SER A 78 -4.79 0.87 -11.23
N LEU A 79 -3.91 1.57 -10.51
CA LEU A 79 -3.05 0.99 -9.48
C LEU A 79 -3.76 0.90 -8.11
N GLY A 80 -5.02 1.34 -8.02
CA GLY A 80 -5.84 1.24 -6.82
C GLY A 80 -5.54 2.28 -5.73
N CYS A 81 -4.70 3.29 -6.00
CA CYS A 81 -4.34 4.31 -5.01
C CYS A 81 -5.57 5.05 -4.46
N ALA A 82 -6.54 5.34 -5.35
CA ALA A 82 -7.78 6.03 -5.01
C ALA A 82 -8.71 5.26 -4.04
N ALA A 83 -8.48 3.95 -3.83
CA ALA A 83 -9.24 3.18 -2.87
C ALA A 83 -8.88 3.52 -1.41
N CYS A 84 -7.66 4.01 -1.18
CA CYS A 84 -7.14 4.34 0.16
C CYS A 84 -6.90 5.84 0.35
N HIS A 85 -6.55 6.55 -0.72
CA HIS A 85 -6.23 7.98 -0.70
C HIS A 85 -7.33 8.79 -1.38
N SER A 86 -7.90 9.74 -0.64
CA SER A 86 -8.88 10.67 -1.20
C SER A 86 -8.20 11.91 -1.79
N THR A 87 -8.95 12.64 -2.61
CA THR A 87 -8.55 13.96 -3.14
C THR A 87 -9.45 15.09 -2.63
N THR A 88 -10.32 14.78 -1.66
CA THR A 88 -11.36 15.70 -1.15
C THR A 88 -10.95 16.40 0.15
N GLY A 89 -9.83 16.00 0.77
CA GLY A 89 -9.39 16.51 2.07
C GLY A 89 -9.74 15.58 3.24
N THR A 90 -10.66 14.64 3.05
CA THR A 90 -11.04 13.68 4.10
C THR A 90 -10.09 12.49 4.10
N ALA A 91 -9.41 12.23 5.22
CA ALA A 91 -8.58 11.04 5.37
C ALA A 91 -9.43 9.75 5.39
N GLY A 92 -8.88 8.67 4.84
CA GLY A 92 -9.47 7.33 4.85
C GLY A 92 -8.49 6.32 5.42
N VAL A 93 -8.31 5.20 4.73
CA VAL A 93 -7.26 4.21 5.05
C VAL A 93 -5.87 4.85 4.96
N GLY A 94 -5.67 5.74 3.99
CA GLY A 94 -4.48 6.57 3.85
C GLY A 94 -4.79 8.07 3.96
N PRO A 95 -3.75 8.92 4.03
CA PRO A 95 -3.90 10.37 4.04
C PRO A 95 -4.55 10.87 2.74
N SER A 96 -5.29 11.98 2.85
CA SER A 96 -5.77 12.72 1.68
C SER A 96 -4.58 13.33 0.92
N TRP A 97 -4.66 13.34 -0.41
CA TRP A 97 -3.69 14.00 -1.29
C TRP A 97 -4.00 15.47 -1.54
N LYS A 98 -5.20 15.95 -1.18
CA LYS A 98 -5.57 17.36 -1.33
C LYS A 98 -4.61 18.26 -0.57
N GLY A 99 -3.92 19.14 -1.30
CA GLY A 99 -2.95 20.09 -0.76
C GLY A 99 -1.66 19.45 -0.25
N LEU A 100 -1.41 18.16 -0.52
CA LEU A 100 -0.29 17.43 0.08
C LEU A 100 1.06 17.91 -0.47
N ALA A 101 1.19 18.03 -1.79
CA ALA A 101 2.46 18.39 -2.42
C ALA A 101 2.95 19.78 -1.94
N GLY A 102 4.16 19.83 -1.41
CA GLY A 102 4.77 21.05 -0.84
C GLY A 102 4.31 21.40 0.58
N SER A 103 3.36 20.67 1.17
CA SER A 103 2.91 20.89 2.55
C SER A 103 3.92 20.37 3.59
N LYS A 104 3.72 20.77 4.86
CA LYS A 104 4.39 20.16 6.00
C LYS A 104 3.59 18.97 6.51
N VAL A 105 4.25 17.83 6.63
CA VAL A 105 3.68 16.57 7.09
C VAL A 105 4.34 16.18 8.41
N GLU A 106 3.52 15.91 9.44
CA GLU A 106 3.99 15.34 10.69
C GLU A 106 4.07 13.80 10.57
N LEU A 107 5.18 13.23 11.01
CA LEU A 107 5.42 11.78 10.96
C LEU A 107 5.06 11.13 12.30
N ALA A 108 4.88 9.81 12.29
CA ALA A 108 4.51 9.03 13.46
C ALA A 108 5.58 9.07 14.58
N ASP A 109 6.83 9.37 14.24
CA ASP A 109 7.94 9.56 15.19
C ASP A 109 7.96 10.98 15.82
N GLY A 110 7.02 11.85 15.45
CA GLY A 110 6.93 13.23 15.93
C GLY A 110 7.79 14.23 15.17
N SER A 111 8.57 13.79 14.18
CA SER A 111 9.30 14.69 13.29
C SER A 111 8.37 15.30 12.23
N SER A 112 8.87 16.27 11.46
CA SER A 112 8.13 16.91 10.37
C SER A 112 8.99 17.03 9.13
N VAL A 113 8.38 16.76 7.98
CA VAL A 113 9.03 16.78 6.67
C VAL A 113 8.21 17.61 5.68
N THR A 114 8.86 18.17 4.66
CA THR A 114 8.14 18.76 3.53
C THR A 114 7.76 17.63 2.56
N ALA A 115 6.51 17.60 2.10
CA ALA A 115 6.07 16.67 1.07
C ALA A 115 6.54 17.10 -0.33
N ASP A 116 7.86 17.11 -0.52
CA ASP A 116 8.53 17.38 -1.79
C ASP A 116 8.58 16.12 -2.67
N ASP A 117 9.06 16.26 -3.91
CA ASP A 117 9.10 15.18 -4.89
C ASP A 117 9.91 13.96 -4.38
N ALA A 118 10.94 14.18 -3.56
CA ALA A 118 11.74 13.10 -2.97
C ALA A 118 10.96 12.33 -1.90
N PHE A 119 10.28 13.03 -1.00
CA PHE A 119 9.40 12.41 0.00
C PHE A 119 8.23 11.67 -0.65
N LEU A 120 7.61 12.25 -1.68
CA LEU A 120 6.51 11.61 -2.41
C LEU A 120 6.99 10.35 -3.13
N LYS A 121 8.15 10.39 -3.80
CA LYS A 121 8.76 9.20 -4.41
C LYS A 121 9.06 8.12 -3.37
N GLU A 122 9.71 8.47 -2.27
CA GLU A 122 10.05 7.54 -1.19
C GLU A 122 8.79 6.90 -0.58
N SER A 123 7.74 7.69 -0.37
CA SER A 123 6.46 7.17 0.13
C SER A 123 5.81 6.18 -0.82
N ILE A 124 6.01 6.33 -2.14
CA ILE A 124 5.51 5.38 -3.14
C ILE A 124 6.33 4.08 -3.16
N VAL A 125 7.66 4.19 -3.22
CA VAL A 125 8.54 3.01 -3.43
C VAL A 125 8.99 2.34 -2.13
N SER A 126 8.85 3.02 -1.00
CA SER A 126 9.26 2.56 0.33
C SER A 126 8.25 3.07 1.37
N PRO A 127 6.98 2.62 1.30
CA PRO A 127 5.88 3.20 2.08
C PRO A 127 6.03 3.10 3.60
N ASN A 128 6.90 2.22 4.10
CA ASN A 128 7.18 2.09 5.52
C ASN A 128 8.39 2.90 6.01
N ALA A 129 9.09 3.63 5.13
CA ALA A 129 10.26 4.42 5.50
C ALA A 129 9.89 5.61 6.39
N LYS A 130 8.79 6.31 6.06
CA LYS A 130 8.29 7.47 6.80
C LYS A 130 6.77 7.41 6.88
N ILE A 131 6.27 7.02 8.04
CA ILE A 131 4.83 6.91 8.28
C ILE A 131 4.27 8.26 8.70
N VAL A 132 3.22 8.72 8.01
CA VAL A 132 2.48 9.93 8.40
C VAL A 132 1.76 9.68 9.72
N LYS A 133 1.77 10.68 10.62
CA LYS A 133 1.11 10.59 11.91
C LYS A 133 -0.36 10.21 11.76
N GLY A 134 -0.80 9.26 12.59
CA GLY A 134 -2.19 8.78 12.62
C GLY A 134 -2.52 7.67 11.62
N PHE A 135 -1.56 7.22 10.79
CA PHE A 135 -1.74 6.10 9.87
C PHE A 135 -0.96 4.87 10.32
N ALA A 136 -1.49 3.68 10.01
CA ALA A 136 -0.84 2.42 10.35
C ALA A 136 0.19 2.01 9.28
N PRO A 137 1.34 1.42 9.68
CA PRO A 137 2.31 0.88 8.74
C PRO A 137 1.76 -0.35 8.02
N SER A 138 2.43 -0.76 6.94
CA SER A 138 2.16 -1.99 6.17
C SER A 138 0.79 -2.08 5.49
N LEU A 139 0.07 -0.96 5.37
CA LEU A 139 -1.18 -0.88 4.59
C LEU A 139 -0.94 -0.52 3.13
N MET A 140 0.02 0.36 2.86
CA MET A 140 0.37 0.74 1.49
C MET A 140 1.25 -0.35 0.84
N PRO A 141 0.85 -0.90 -0.33
CA PRO A 141 1.57 -2.00 -0.98
C PRO A 141 3.05 -1.71 -1.27
N ALA A 142 3.94 -2.60 -0.81
CA ALA A 142 5.38 -2.50 -1.12
C ALA A 142 5.71 -2.88 -2.58
N THR A 143 4.78 -3.48 -3.31
CA THR A 143 4.94 -3.83 -4.73
C THR A 143 5.13 -2.60 -5.62
N PHE A 144 4.78 -1.40 -5.15
CA PHE A 144 5.01 -0.17 -5.91
C PHE A 144 6.49 0.19 -6.10
N ALA A 145 7.41 -0.46 -5.36
CA ALA A 145 8.85 -0.36 -5.58
C ALA A 145 9.29 -0.81 -6.98
N THR A 146 8.47 -1.63 -7.67
CA THR A 146 8.78 -2.12 -9.03
C THR A 146 8.07 -1.31 -10.13
N LEU A 147 7.40 -0.21 -9.79
CA LEU A 147 6.79 0.65 -10.81
C LEU A 147 7.87 1.30 -11.67
N PRO A 148 7.65 1.43 -13.00
CA PRO A 148 8.54 2.19 -13.86
C PRO A 148 8.66 3.65 -13.40
N GLU A 149 9.85 4.22 -13.49
CA GLU A 149 10.17 5.60 -13.10
C GLU A 149 9.17 6.61 -13.71
N ALA A 150 8.82 6.44 -14.99
CA ALA A 150 7.86 7.31 -15.68
C ALA A 150 6.45 7.31 -15.06
N GLN A 151 6.01 6.18 -14.49
CA GLN A 151 4.72 6.09 -13.80
C GLN A 151 4.79 6.78 -12.43
N ILE A 152 5.90 6.63 -11.71
CA ILE A 152 6.12 7.30 -10.42
C ILE A 152 6.11 8.82 -10.63
N THR A 153 6.85 9.32 -11.62
CA THR A 153 6.87 10.75 -11.97
C THR A 153 5.47 11.25 -12.32
N ALA A 154 4.72 10.50 -13.14
CA ALA A 154 3.35 10.87 -13.49
C ALA A 154 2.41 10.95 -12.27
N LEU A 155 2.51 10.01 -11.34
CA LEU A 155 1.76 10.04 -10.08
C LEU A 155 2.10 11.29 -9.27
N ILE A 156 3.38 11.61 -9.10
CA ILE A 156 3.83 12.80 -8.35
C ILE A 156 3.32 14.09 -9.01
N GLU A 157 3.40 14.20 -10.34
CA GLU A 157 2.85 15.34 -11.07
C GLU A 157 1.33 15.46 -10.86
N TYR A 158 0.60 14.35 -10.84
CA TYR A 158 -0.82 14.37 -10.49
C TYR A 158 -1.06 14.87 -9.07
N LEU A 159 -0.30 14.40 -8.07
CA LEU A 159 -0.39 14.88 -6.68
C LEU A 159 -0.18 16.40 -6.60
N LYS A 160 0.74 16.97 -7.37
CA LYS A 160 1.01 18.41 -7.43
C LYS A 160 -0.15 19.24 -7.99
N THR A 161 -1.05 18.63 -8.76
CA THR A 161 -2.27 19.30 -9.25
C THR A 161 -3.36 19.43 -8.18
N LEU A 162 -3.31 18.61 -7.12
CA LEU A 162 -4.34 18.52 -6.09
C LEU A 162 -4.09 19.55 -4.99
N LYS A 163 -4.61 20.77 -5.16
CA LYS A 163 -4.55 21.85 -4.16
C LYS A 163 -5.65 21.77 -3.11
#